data_AF-A0A535NZ78-F1
#
_entry.id   AF-A0A535NZ78-F1
#
_cell.length_a   1.000
_cell.length_b   1.000
_cell.length_c   1.000
_cell.angle_alpha   90.00
_cell.angle_beta   90.00
_cell.angle_gamma   90.00
#
_symmetry.space_group_name_H-M   'P 1'
#
loop_
_entity.id
_entity.type
_entity.pdbx_description
1 polymer ?
#
loop_
_entity_poly.entity_id
_entity_poly.type
_entity_poly.pdbx_seq_one_letter_code
_entity_poly.pdbx_strand_id
1 'polypeptide(L)'
;MPSERPSLVNYLGVIVGFAGVVVLVYPSLAAHGISGDVLGALAVLLASLSYSVNAMYQRRKMRNVSVVEISIGQLAAGVVFAIPIAGPSLPHIHFQPLSLVAVIALGAVGTGVAYLLYYYVMNTLGAVRAAGVTYVVPVTAVFWGALLLHETVSGTIIAGMLVILAGIVLVNLRRMPRRQAAAEADSAAA
;
A
#
# COMPACT_ATOMS: atom_id res chain seq x y z
N MET A 1 -7.93 -24.27 10.05
CA MET A 1 -7.47 -22.90 10.39
C MET A 1 -6.37 -22.99 11.44
N PRO A 2 -5.12 -22.56 11.18
CA PRO A 2 -4.19 -22.23 12.25
C PRO A 2 -4.38 -20.76 12.62
N SER A 3 -4.78 -20.52 13.86
CA SER A 3 -4.74 -19.23 14.52
C SER A 3 -3.28 -18.80 14.70
N GLU A 4 -2.70 -18.11 13.72
CA GLU A 4 -1.42 -17.42 13.92
C GLU A 4 -1.65 -16.27 14.90
N ARG A 5 -1.42 -16.54 16.20
CA ARG A 5 -1.38 -15.50 17.21
C ARG A 5 -0.22 -14.56 16.87
N PRO A 6 -0.43 -13.23 16.83
CA PRO A 6 0.66 -12.30 16.59
C PRO A 6 1.73 -12.49 17.67
N SER A 7 2.96 -12.75 17.25
CA SER A 7 4.09 -12.91 18.16
C SER A 7 4.57 -11.55 18.66
N LEU A 8 5.29 -11.52 19.79
CA LEU A 8 5.97 -10.32 20.29
C LEU A 8 6.84 -9.63 19.23
N VAL A 9 7.47 -10.43 18.36
CA VAL A 9 8.29 -9.93 17.25
C VAL A 9 7.46 -9.16 16.23
N ASN A 10 6.22 -9.59 15.97
CA ASN A 10 5.33 -8.89 15.05
C ASN A 10 4.92 -7.52 15.62
N TYR A 11 4.66 -7.44 16.93
CA TYR A 11 4.36 -6.17 17.59
C TYR A 11 5.55 -5.21 17.56
N LEU A 12 6.74 -5.70 17.88
CA LEU A 12 7.97 -4.90 17.78
C LEU A 12 8.19 -4.40 16.35
N GLY A 13 7.99 -5.25 15.34
CA GLY A 13 8.11 -4.84 13.94
C GLY A 13 7.13 -3.74 13.53
N VAL A 14 5.90 -3.78 14.03
CA VAL A 14 4.91 -2.70 13.82
C VAL A 14 5.36 -1.40 14.49
N ILE A 15 5.85 -1.46 15.73
CA ILE A 15 6.34 -0.28 16.47
C ILE A 15 7.55 0.33 15.75
N VAL A 16 8.50 -0.49 15.32
CA VAL A 16 9.69 -0.04 14.58
C VAL A 16 9.28 0.57 13.23
N GLY A 17 8.38 -0.08 12.49
CA GLY A 17 7.89 0.45 11.22
C GLY A 17 7.20 1.82 11.40
N PHE A 18 6.39 1.96 12.44
CA PHE A 18 5.74 3.23 12.77
C PHE A 18 6.75 4.32 13.17
N ALA A 19 7.76 3.98 13.97
CA ALA A 19 8.84 4.91 14.30
C ALA A 19 9.58 5.41 13.05
N GLY A 20 9.80 4.54 12.06
CA GLY A 20 10.38 4.93 10.77
C GLY A 20 9.52 5.94 10.00
N VAL A 21 8.19 5.79 10.02
CA VAL A 21 7.26 6.79 9.46
C VAL A 21 7.38 8.11 10.20
N VAL A 22 7.45 8.11 11.54
CA VAL A 22 7.63 9.34 12.32
C VAL A 22 8.94 10.05 11.93
N VAL A 23 10.04 9.32 11.81
CA VAL A 23 11.34 9.88 11.36
C VAL A 23 11.24 10.48 9.96
N LEU A 24 10.53 9.82 9.05
CA LEU A 24 10.36 10.28 7.67
C LEU A 24 9.58 11.59 7.58
N VAL A 25 8.50 11.73 8.36
CA VAL A 25 7.61 12.91 8.31
C VAL A 25 8.08 14.04 9.24
N TYR A 26 8.98 13.76 10.19
CA TYR A 26 9.48 14.72 11.17
C TYR A 26 9.96 16.06 10.57
N PRO A 27 10.77 16.10 9.49
CA PRO A 27 11.21 17.37 8.91
C PRO A 27 10.04 18.24 8.44
N SER A 28 9.00 17.63 7.86
CA SER A 28 7.80 18.33 7.42
C SER A 28 6.99 18.85 8.59
N LEU A 29 6.87 18.08 9.68
CA LEU A 29 6.22 18.51 10.93
C LEU A 29 6.99 19.65 11.61
N ALA A 30 8.32 19.57 11.63
CA ALA A 30 9.16 20.60 12.24
C ALA A 30 9.08 21.93 11.47
N ALA A 31 8.97 21.86 10.13
CA ALA A 31 8.86 23.04 9.27
C ALA A 31 7.47 23.69 9.28
N HIS A 32 6.39 22.89 9.29
CA HIS A 32 5.01 23.39 9.14
C HIS A 32 4.20 23.38 10.45
N GLY A 33 4.77 22.84 11.53
CA GLY A 33 4.09 22.66 12.81
C GLY A 33 3.09 21.50 12.81
N ILE A 34 2.60 21.15 13.99
CA ILE A 34 1.47 20.23 14.14
C ILE A 34 0.20 21.08 14.11
N SER A 35 -0.38 21.25 12.93
CA SER A 35 -1.77 21.69 12.82
C SER A 35 -2.65 20.57 13.39
N GLY A 36 -3.32 20.83 14.51
CA GLY A 36 -4.18 19.90 15.22
C GLY A 36 -5.48 19.57 14.46
N ASP A 37 -5.36 19.19 13.19
CA ASP A 37 -6.49 18.83 12.34
C ASP A 37 -6.99 17.43 12.69
N VAL A 38 -7.85 17.38 13.70
CA VAL A 38 -8.54 16.16 14.16
C VAL A 38 -9.30 15.50 12.99
N LEU A 39 -9.80 16.28 12.03
CA LEU A 39 -10.52 15.74 10.88
C LEU A 39 -9.58 14.97 9.95
N GLY A 40 -8.39 15.51 9.67
CA GLY A 40 -7.34 14.82 8.93
C GLY A 40 -6.89 13.52 9.61
N ALA A 41 -6.70 13.56 10.95
CA ALA A 41 -6.35 12.36 11.72
C ALA A 41 -7.45 11.27 11.64
N LEU A 42 -8.72 11.67 11.81
CA LEU A 42 -9.86 10.76 11.67
C LEU A 42 -9.98 10.20 10.25
N ALA A 43 -9.73 11.01 9.22
CA ALA A 43 -9.75 10.57 7.82
C ALA A 43 -8.69 9.50 7.55
N VAL A 44 -7.47 9.67 8.06
CA VAL A 44 -6.38 8.67 7.91
C VAL A 44 -6.72 7.36 8.64
N LEU A 45 -7.35 7.42 9.82
CA LEU A 45 -7.79 6.24 10.55
C LEU A 45 -8.90 5.49 9.80
N LEU A 46 -9.91 6.21 9.27
CA LEU A 46 -10.98 5.64 8.46
C LEU A 46 -10.45 5.03 7.16
N ALA A 47 -9.48 5.67 6.51
CA ALA A 47 -8.82 5.14 5.33
C ALA A 47 -8.10 3.82 5.65
N SER A 48 -7.31 3.80 6.72
CA SER A 48 -6.56 2.61 7.16
C SER A 48 -7.48 1.44 7.53
N LEU A 49 -8.60 1.73 8.19
CA LEU A 49 -9.63 0.73 8.50
C LEU A 49 -10.27 0.18 7.23
N SER A 50 -10.62 1.04 6.27
CA SER A 50 -11.22 0.66 4.99
C SER A 50 -10.28 -0.26 4.19
N TYR A 51 -8.98 0.04 4.14
CA TYR A 51 -7.98 -0.85 3.52
C TYR A 51 -7.91 -2.21 4.20
N SER A 52 -7.95 -2.25 5.53
CA SER A 52 -7.92 -3.49 6.30
C SER A 52 -9.17 -4.35 6.07
N VAL A 53 -10.35 -3.73 6.04
CA VAL A 53 -11.62 -4.39 5.72
C VAL A 53 -11.60 -4.91 4.28
N ASN A 54 -11.15 -4.12 3.30
CA ASN A 54 -11.03 -4.54 1.90
C ASN A 54 -10.15 -5.79 1.78
N ALA A 55 -8.95 -5.77 2.38
CA ALA A 55 -8.03 -6.90 2.34
C ALA A 55 -8.63 -8.18 2.97
N MET A 56 -9.39 -8.06 4.07
CA MET A 56 -10.06 -9.20 4.69
C MET A 56 -11.23 -9.71 3.84
N TYR A 57 -12.04 -8.80 3.30
CA TYR A 57 -13.18 -9.12 2.44
C TYR A 57 -12.74 -9.86 1.18
N GLN A 58 -11.71 -9.32 0.50
CA GLN A 58 -11.07 -9.96 -0.65
C GLN A 58 -10.62 -11.38 -0.34
N ARG A 59 -9.86 -11.56 0.74
CA ARG A 59 -9.35 -12.87 1.17
C ARG A 59 -10.45 -13.87 1.48
N ARG A 60 -11.58 -13.44 2.05
CA ARG A 60 -12.65 -14.34 2.53
C ARG A 60 -13.71 -14.66 1.48
N LYS A 61 -14.12 -13.67 0.70
CA LYS A 61 -15.33 -13.77 -0.14
C LYS A 61 -15.08 -13.75 -1.64
N MET A 62 -13.90 -13.29 -2.08
CA MET A 62 -13.64 -13.03 -3.50
C MET A 62 -12.60 -13.96 -4.13
N ARG A 63 -12.19 -15.03 -3.43
CA ARG A 63 -11.16 -15.96 -3.91
C ARG A 63 -11.55 -16.73 -5.19
N ASN A 64 -12.85 -16.88 -5.44
CA ASN A 64 -13.39 -17.63 -6.59
C ASN A 64 -13.99 -16.72 -7.67
N VAL A 65 -13.88 -15.39 -7.52
CA VAL A 65 -14.42 -14.41 -8.46
C VAL A 65 -13.29 -13.99 -9.41
N SER A 66 -13.63 -13.71 -10.67
CA SER A 66 -12.63 -13.29 -11.65
C SER A 66 -11.98 -11.97 -11.22
N VAL A 67 -10.66 -11.89 -11.36
CA VAL A 67 -9.88 -10.67 -11.06
C VAL A 67 -10.42 -9.46 -11.82
N VAL A 68 -10.89 -9.68 -13.05
CA VAL A 68 -11.46 -8.63 -13.91
C VAL A 68 -12.77 -8.11 -13.32
N GLU A 69 -13.65 -8.99 -12.85
CA GLU A 69 -14.94 -8.62 -12.26
C GLU A 69 -14.74 -7.79 -10.99
N ILE A 70 -13.79 -8.19 -10.15
CA ILE A 70 -13.49 -7.46 -8.91
C ILE A 70 -12.90 -6.08 -9.21
N SER A 71 -11.96 -6.00 -10.14
CA SER A 71 -11.33 -4.74 -10.55
C SER A 71 -12.33 -3.77 -11.20
N ILE A 72 -13.18 -4.25 -12.09
CA ILE A 72 -14.22 -3.41 -12.72
C ILE A 72 -15.22 -2.95 -11.67
N GLY A 73 -15.70 -3.86 -10.81
CA GLY A 73 -16.68 -3.56 -9.77
C GLY A 73 -16.18 -2.50 -8.79
N GLN A 74 -14.94 -2.63 -8.29
CA GLN A 74 -14.39 -1.63 -7.35
C GLN A 74 -14.17 -0.28 -8.03
N LEU A 75 -13.73 -0.25 -9.30
CA LEU A 75 -13.46 1.00 -10.01
C LEU A 75 -14.76 1.71 -10.36
N ALA A 76 -15.77 0.97 -10.80
CA ALA A 76 -17.10 1.49 -11.06
C ALA A 76 -17.74 2.06 -9.78
N ALA A 77 -17.67 1.33 -8.67
CA ALA A 77 -18.11 1.84 -7.37
C ALA A 77 -17.34 3.10 -6.97
N GLY A 78 -16.01 3.11 -7.17
CA GLY A 78 -15.16 4.27 -6.92
C GLY A 78 -15.60 5.51 -7.70
N VAL A 79 -15.94 5.36 -8.98
CA VAL A 79 -16.49 6.47 -9.80
C VAL A 79 -17.79 6.98 -9.22
N VAL A 80 -18.72 6.09 -8.87
CA VAL A 80 -20.03 6.49 -8.29
C VAL A 80 -19.86 7.28 -7.00
N PHE A 81 -18.94 6.86 -6.12
CA PHE A 81 -18.66 7.58 -4.87
C PHE A 81 -17.85 8.87 -5.08
N ALA A 82 -17.00 8.94 -6.11
CA ALA A 82 -16.17 10.10 -6.40
C ALA A 82 -16.96 11.26 -7.03
N ILE A 83 -17.98 10.98 -7.86
CA ILE A 83 -18.79 12.01 -8.54
C ILE A 83 -19.36 13.07 -7.59
N PRO A 84 -20.07 12.74 -6.49
CA PRO A 84 -20.64 13.76 -5.60
C PRO A 84 -19.56 14.57 -4.87
N ILE A 85 -18.38 14.00 -4.64
CA ILE A 85 -17.25 14.67 -3.99
C ILE A 85 -16.55 15.63 -4.97
N ALA A 86 -16.39 15.22 -6.22
CA ALA A 86 -15.75 16.01 -7.27
C ALA A 86 -16.68 17.09 -7.86
N GLY A 87 -18.00 16.92 -7.74
CA GLY A 87 -19.02 17.80 -8.29
C GLY A 87 -18.80 19.29 -8.00
N PRO A 88 -18.61 19.70 -6.73
CA PRO A 88 -18.35 21.09 -6.36
C PRO A 88 -17.09 21.69 -7.00
N SER A 89 -16.12 20.87 -7.38
CA SER A 89 -14.84 21.31 -7.95
C SER A 89 -14.86 21.44 -9.47
N LEU A 90 -15.88 20.91 -10.16
CA LEU A 90 -16.03 20.93 -11.63
C LEU A 90 -15.90 22.32 -12.26
N PRO A 91 -16.47 23.41 -11.69
CA PRO A 91 -16.38 24.74 -12.31
C PRO A 91 -14.96 25.34 -12.33
N HIS A 92 -14.05 24.80 -11.52
CA HIS A 92 -12.67 25.29 -11.36
C HIS A 92 -11.65 24.43 -12.12
N ILE A 93 -12.09 23.48 -12.95
CA ILE A 93 -11.19 22.58 -13.67
C ILE A 93 -10.59 23.28 -14.89
N HIS A 94 -9.27 23.35 -14.93
CA HIS A 94 -8.52 23.76 -16.13
C HIS A 94 -8.17 22.53 -16.96
N PHE A 95 -8.75 22.43 -18.15
CA PHE A 95 -8.46 21.37 -19.10
C PHE A 95 -7.17 21.66 -19.87
N GLN A 96 -6.04 21.25 -19.31
CA GLN A 96 -4.75 21.23 -20.00
C GLN A 96 -4.51 19.85 -20.61
N PRO A 97 -4.08 19.75 -21.89
CA PRO A 97 -3.85 18.46 -22.54
C PRO A 97 -2.87 17.56 -21.79
N LEU A 98 -1.81 18.14 -21.23
CA LEU A 98 -0.82 17.39 -20.44
C LEU A 98 -1.44 16.78 -19.18
N SER A 99 -2.27 17.54 -18.46
CA SER A 99 -2.97 17.06 -17.27
C SER A 99 -3.95 15.94 -17.61
N LEU A 100 -4.63 16.02 -18.76
CA LEU A 100 -5.52 14.96 -19.23
C LEU A 100 -4.75 13.67 -19.54
N VAL A 101 -3.63 13.77 -20.24
CA VAL A 101 -2.75 12.62 -20.52
C VAL A 101 -2.21 12.02 -19.21
N ALA A 102 -1.78 12.86 -18.26
CA ALA A 102 -1.29 12.40 -16.96
C ALA A 102 -2.38 11.67 -16.15
N VAL A 103 -3.60 12.20 -16.11
CA VAL A 103 -4.75 11.57 -15.43
C VAL A 103 -5.11 10.24 -16.09
N ILE A 104 -5.14 10.17 -17.42
CA ILE A 104 -5.43 8.93 -18.15
C ILE A 104 -4.33 7.89 -17.90
N ALA A 105 -3.06 8.30 -17.96
CA ALA A 105 -1.94 7.40 -17.69
C ALA A 105 -1.97 6.87 -16.25
N LEU A 106 -2.20 7.73 -15.26
CA LEU A 106 -2.28 7.36 -13.85
C LEU A 106 -3.50 6.46 -13.56
N GLY A 107 -4.65 6.78 -14.15
CA GLY A 107 -5.88 6.01 -13.99
C GLY A 107 -5.81 4.64 -14.67
N ALA A 108 -5.45 4.59 -15.95
CA ALA A 108 -5.42 3.35 -16.72
C ALA A 108 -4.26 2.45 -16.29
N VAL A 109 -3.03 2.99 -16.27
CA VAL A 109 -1.81 2.22 -16.00
C VAL A 109 -1.55 2.12 -14.50
N GLY A 110 -1.50 3.26 -13.81
CA GLY A 110 -1.16 3.32 -12.38
C GLY A 110 -2.20 2.69 -11.45
N THR A 111 -3.46 2.65 -11.88
CA THR A 111 -4.58 2.12 -11.05
C THR A 111 -5.22 0.88 -11.68
N GLY A 112 -5.72 0.97 -12.91
CA GLY A 112 -6.43 -0.12 -13.58
C GLY A 112 -5.58 -1.38 -13.76
N VAL A 113 -4.47 -1.25 -14.50
CA VAL A 113 -3.54 -2.36 -14.74
C VAL A 113 -2.90 -2.82 -13.43
N ALA A 114 -2.50 -1.89 -12.56
CA ALA A 114 -1.91 -2.22 -11.26
C ALA A 114 -2.85 -3.08 -10.39
N TYR A 115 -4.15 -2.78 -10.32
CA TYR A 115 -5.10 -3.59 -9.56
C TYR A 115 -5.35 -4.96 -10.17
N LEU A 116 -5.40 -5.07 -11.50
CA LEU A 116 -5.46 -6.38 -12.16
C LEU A 116 -4.26 -7.25 -11.77
N LEU A 117 -3.05 -6.70 -11.82
CA LEU A 117 -1.83 -7.42 -11.42
C LEU A 117 -1.86 -7.76 -9.92
N TYR A 118 -2.25 -6.83 -9.07
CA TYR A 118 -2.33 -7.04 -7.62
C TYR A 118 -3.29 -8.18 -7.27
N TYR A 119 -4.49 -8.20 -7.85
CA TYR A 119 -5.46 -9.26 -7.61
C TYR A 119 -5.11 -10.57 -8.31
N TYR A 120 -4.43 -10.52 -9.45
CA TYR A 120 -3.86 -11.71 -10.08
C TYR A 120 -2.82 -12.38 -9.17
N VAL A 121 -1.86 -11.61 -8.63
CA VAL A 121 -0.87 -12.10 -7.66
C VAL A 121 -1.56 -12.59 -6.38
N MET A 122 -2.58 -11.89 -5.90
CA MET A 122 -3.38 -12.29 -4.74
C MET A 122 -4.03 -13.66 -4.92
N ASN A 123 -4.65 -13.91 -6.09
CA ASN A 123 -5.36 -15.16 -6.38
C ASN A 123 -4.39 -16.31 -6.71
N THR A 124 -3.30 -16.06 -7.42
CA THR A 124 -2.35 -17.09 -7.86
C THR A 124 -1.31 -17.45 -6.79
N LEU A 125 -0.70 -16.45 -6.16
CA LEU A 125 0.41 -16.59 -5.23
C LEU A 125 -0.02 -16.46 -3.76
N GLY A 126 -1.27 -16.09 -3.53
CA GLY A 126 -1.85 -15.92 -2.21
C GLY A 126 -1.47 -14.59 -1.56
N ALA A 127 -2.26 -14.24 -0.54
CA ALA A 127 -2.23 -12.90 0.03
C ALA A 127 -0.97 -12.49 0.78
N VAL A 128 -0.12 -13.46 1.13
CA VAL A 128 1.17 -13.20 1.77
C VAL A 128 2.18 -12.71 0.74
N ARG A 129 2.26 -13.34 -0.44
CA ARG A 129 3.15 -12.92 -1.52
C ARG A 129 2.70 -11.59 -2.12
N ALA A 130 1.39 -11.38 -2.25
CA ALA A 130 0.85 -10.10 -2.68
C ALA A 130 1.21 -8.94 -1.73
N ALA A 131 1.23 -9.18 -0.41
CA ALA A 131 1.68 -8.19 0.56
C ALA A 131 3.19 -7.86 0.44
N GLY A 132 4.00 -8.76 -0.13
CA GLY A 132 5.40 -8.50 -0.42
C GLY A 132 5.60 -7.36 -1.43
N VAL A 133 4.67 -7.21 -2.39
CA VAL A 133 4.71 -6.14 -3.39
C VAL A 133 4.64 -4.76 -2.72
N THR A 134 3.86 -4.63 -1.64
CA THR A 134 3.74 -3.35 -0.94
C THR A 134 4.97 -2.99 -0.12
N TYR A 135 5.88 -3.93 0.15
CA TYR A 135 7.14 -3.64 0.84
C TYR A 135 8.16 -2.93 -0.04
N VAL A 136 8.00 -3.03 -1.36
CA VAL A 136 8.85 -2.34 -2.35
C VAL A 136 8.45 -0.87 -2.51
N VAL A 137 7.19 -0.53 -2.19
CA VAL A 137 6.61 0.81 -2.35
C VAL A 137 7.49 1.94 -1.77
N PRO A 138 7.95 1.91 -0.51
CA PRO A 138 8.75 3.01 0.04
C PRO A 138 10.06 3.22 -0.73
N VAL A 139 10.70 2.14 -1.19
CA VAL A 139 11.95 2.24 -1.96
C VAL A 139 11.70 2.85 -3.33
N THR A 140 10.66 2.38 -4.03
CA THR A 140 10.29 2.92 -5.34
C THR A 140 9.79 4.36 -5.27
N ALA A 141 9.14 4.75 -4.18
CA ALA A 141 8.67 6.11 -3.96
C ALA A 141 9.85 7.08 -3.87
N VAL A 142 10.86 6.76 -3.04
CA VAL A 142 12.09 7.57 -2.92
C VAL A 142 12.88 7.56 -4.23
N PHE A 143 13.01 6.41 -4.88
CA PHE A 143 13.74 6.29 -6.15
C PHE A 143 13.14 7.17 -7.25
N TRP A 144 11.84 7.08 -7.49
CA TRP A 144 11.18 7.87 -8.53
C TRP A 144 11.03 9.35 -8.15
N GLY A 145 10.85 9.67 -6.86
CA GLY A 145 10.88 11.06 -6.37
C GLY A 145 12.23 11.74 -6.64
N ALA A 146 13.33 11.03 -6.38
CA ALA A 146 14.67 11.53 -6.68
C ALA A 146 14.93 11.65 -8.20
N LEU A 147 14.52 10.64 -8.97
CA LEU A 147 14.85 10.54 -10.40
C LEU A 147 13.99 11.45 -11.29
N LEU A 148 12.67 11.49 -11.07
CA LEU A 148 11.72 12.22 -11.93
C LEU A 148 11.34 13.59 -11.36
N LEU A 149 11.17 13.70 -10.04
CA LEU A 149 10.77 14.96 -9.40
C LEU A 149 11.98 15.80 -8.96
N HIS A 150 13.20 15.27 -9.12
CA HIS A 150 14.45 15.90 -8.69
C HIS A 150 14.43 16.29 -7.20
N GLU A 151 13.73 15.51 -6.37
CA GLU A 151 13.68 15.74 -4.93
C GLU A 151 15.05 15.48 -4.28
N THR A 152 15.41 16.34 -3.33
CA THR A 152 16.65 16.17 -2.57
C THR A 152 16.48 15.04 -1.56
N VAL A 153 17.17 13.92 -1.79
CA VAL A 153 17.16 12.78 -0.87
C VAL A 153 18.02 13.12 0.34
N SER A 154 17.37 13.58 1.41
CA SER A 154 18.02 13.89 2.67
C SER A 154 18.37 12.62 3.46
N GLY A 155 19.34 12.73 4.37
CA GLY A 155 19.70 11.64 5.28
C GLY A 155 18.53 11.17 6.15
N THR A 156 17.58 12.06 6.47
CA THR A 156 16.34 11.72 7.20
C THR A 156 15.40 10.84 6.38
N ILE A 157 15.26 11.09 5.07
CA ILE A 157 14.47 10.22 4.18
C ILE A 157 15.06 8.80 4.15
N ILE A 158 16.38 8.70 3.99
CA ILE A 158 17.08 7.41 3.95
C ILE A 158 16.94 6.69 5.30
N ALA A 159 17.16 7.39 6.42
CA ALA A 159 17.03 6.81 7.75
C ALA A 159 15.61 6.32 8.03
N GLY A 160 14.59 7.12 7.73
CA GLY A 160 13.18 6.74 7.86
C GLY A 160 12.85 5.51 7.02
N MET A 161 13.28 5.47 5.75
CA MET A 161 13.10 4.32 4.87
C MET A 161 13.75 3.05 5.42
N LEU A 162 15.00 3.12 5.90
CA LEU A 162 15.71 1.97 6.47
C LEU A 162 14.99 1.43 7.71
N VAL A 163 14.48 2.30 8.59
CA VAL A 163 13.74 1.91 9.78
C VAL A 163 12.39 1.26 9.41
N ILE A 164 11.67 1.80 8.42
CA ILE A 164 10.45 1.18 7.88
C ILE A 164 10.74 -0.23 7.38
N LEU A 165 11.79 -0.39 6.56
CA LEU A 165 12.19 -1.69 6.02
C LEU A 165 12.60 -2.67 7.13
N ALA A 166 13.34 -2.22 8.15
CA ALA A 166 13.69 -3.03 9.31
C ALA A 166 12.44 -3.53 10.06
N GLY A 167 11.44 -2.65 10.25
CA GLY A 167 10.15 -3.01 10.84
C GLY A 167 9.42 -4.08 10.01
N ILE A 168 9.37 -3.91 8.68
CA ILE A 168 8.79 -4.88 7.76
C ILE A 168 9.48 -6.25 7.86
N VAL A 169 10.82 -6.27 7.87
CA VAL A 169 11.59 -7.51 8.01
C VAL A 169 11.28 -8.18 9.35
N LEU A 170 11.19 -7.40 10.44
CA LEU A 170 10.87 -7.89 11.77
C LEU A 170 9.47 -8.53 11.85
N VAL A 171 8.46 -7.93 11.22
CA VAL A 171 7.11 -8.52 11.12
C VAL A 171 7.12 -9.85 10.35
N ASN A 172 8.03 -10.04 9.40
CA ASN A 172 8.08 -11.21 8.52
C ASN A 172 9.09 -12.29 8.95
N LEU A 173 10.00 -11.98 9.87
CA LEU A 173 11.11 -12.84 10.32
C LEU A 173 10.66 -14.24 10.80
N ARG A 174 9.50 -14.36 11.44
CA ARG A 174 8.96 -15.65 11.91
C ARG A 174 8.07 -16.39 10.91
N ARG A 175 7.72 -15.75 9.79
CA ARG A 175 6.93 -16.36 8.70
C ARG A 175 7.81 -17.07 7.66
N MET A 176 9.07 -16.66 7.56
CA MET A 176 10.06 -17.25 6.64
C MET A 176 10.57 -18.67 6.99
N PRO A 177 10.72 -19.12 8.26
CA PRO A 177 11.45 -20.37 8.53
C PRO A 177 10.68 -21.68 8.30
N ARG A 178 9.34 -21.67 8.27
CA ARG A 178 8.56 -22.92 8.29
C ARG A 178 7.95 -23.35 6.96
N ARG A 179 7.96 -22.49 5.95
CA ARG A 179 7.23 -22.72 4.69
C ARG A 179 8.13 -22.87 3.46
N GLN A 180 9.38 -22.42 3.52
CA GLN A 180 10.42 -22.75 2.52
C GLN A 180 10.88 -24.21 2.68
N ALA A 181 11.13 -24.67 3.91
CA ALA A 181 11.48 -26.07 4.18
C ALA A 181 10.39 -27.08 3.76
N ALA A 182 9.11 -26.71 3.82
CA ALA A 182 8.02 -27.58 3.37
C ALA A 182 7.87 -27.61 1.85
N ALA A 183 8.20 -26.52 1.15
CA ALA A 183 8.15 -26.46 -0.32
C ALA A 183 9.36 -27.15 -0.98
N GLU A 184 10.54 -27.07 -0.35
CA GLU A 184 11.73 -27.81 -0.79
C GLU A 184 11.59 -29.32 -0.53
N ALA A 185 10.94 -29.73 0.56
CA ALA A 185 10.70 -31.14 0.84
C ALA A 185 9.71 -31.81 -0.15
N ASP A 186 8.67 -31.08 -0.59
CA ASP A 186 7.67 -31.59 -1.54
C ASP A 186 8.23 -31.64 -2.98
N SER A 187 9.12 -30.70 -3.32
CA SER A 187 9.86 -30.70 -4.60
C SER A 187 10.95 -31.77 -4.68
N ALA A 188 11.48 -32.24 -3.55
CA ALA A 188 12.49 -33.29 -3.50
C ALA A 188 11.87 -34.70 -3.42
N ALA A 189 10.56 -34.79 -3.20
CA ALA A 189 9.80 -36.05 -3.09
C ALA A 189 8.98 -36.39 -4.35
N ALA A 190 8.95 -35.51 -5.35
CA ALA A 190 8.33 -35.70 -6.66
C ALA A 190 9.39 -35.93 -7.74
#